data_AF-A0A015JPE6-F1
#
_entry.id   AF-A0A015JPE6-F1
#
_cell.length_a   1.000
_cell.length_b   1.000
_cell.length_c   1.000
_cell.angle_alpha   90.00
_cell.angle_beta   90.00
_cell.angle_gamma   90.00
#
_symmetry.space_group_name_H-M   'P 1'
#
loop_
_entity.id
_entity.type
_entity.pdbx_description
1 polymer ?
#
loop_
_entity_poly.entity_id
_entity_poly.type
_entity_poly.pdbx_seq_one_letter_code
_entity_poly.pdbx_strand_id
1 'polypeptide(L)'
;MDDKLLQKLSQNLLEILYDDEYCDITIEVGDDPYIKIFRAHMIYLWGKLSLEEYDPLVIIKILVAASELSLQELVDYIQSFLTKNKADWMEENFNLIYQTSFEKDSFLELQNYCTNLISNNPNKIFKSLDFSTIPENLLVSLIQSDNLQMNEIQVWENVLKWGFTQNPDFPSNLSNFSKDDFNSPKNTLQKCIPYVRFYNLTSREFFRNVVPYKKILPKELYMDLLKTYLDPDDEPNDKPKPRKGINNSFKLSSETSLQYQNFTTSDGTGSDVWIKDFSISDDIVVTEVGDDEVPKNWEEQLKEFT
;
A
#
# COMPACT_ATOMS: atom_id res chain seq x y z
N MET A 1 5.88 14.85 -23.54
CA MET A 1 7.15 14.24 -24.01
C MET A 1 6.80 12.83 -24.46
N ASP A 2 6.77 12.58 -25.78
CA ASP A 2 6.82 11.25 -26.44
C ASP A 2 6.46 11.27 -27.95
N ASP A 3 6.19 12.44 -28.53
CA ASP A 3 5.79 12.57 -29.95
C ASP A 3 6.83 11.96 -30.92
N LYS A 4 8.12 12.02 -30.56
CA LYS A 4 9.22 11.51 -31.39
C LYS A 4 9.27 9.98 -31.48
N LEU A 5 8.80 9.29 -30.44
CA LEU A 5 8.79 7.83 -30.39
C LEU A 5 7.59 7.28 -31.16
N LEU A 6 6.40 7.86 -30.96
CA LEU A 6 5.23 7.56 -31.78
C LEU A 6 5.48 7.91 -33.25
N GLN A 7 6.16 9.01 -33.55
CA GLN A 7 6.61 9.31 -34.91
C GLN A 7 7.59 8.27 -35.44
N LYS A 8 8.55 7.80 -34.64
CA LYS A 8 9.51 6.78 -35.10
C LYS A 8 8.86 5.42 -35.27
N LEU A 9 7.93 5.03 -34.40
CA LEU A 9 7.11 3.82 -34.54
C LEU A 9 6.20 3.92 -35.75
N SER A 10 5.53 5.05 -35.94
CA SER A 10 4.70 5.33 -37.12
C SER A 10 5.52 5.33 -38.40
N GLN A 11 6.72 5.91 -38.40
CA GLN A 11 7.63 5.92 -39.55
C GLN A 11 8.17 4.51 -39.84
N ASN A 12 8.56 3.76 -38.81
CA ASN A 12 8.96 2.36 -38.97
C ASN A 12 7.79 1.51 -39.51
N LEU A 13 6.57 1.72 -39.00
CA LEU A 13 5.35 1.09 -39.51
C LEU A 13 5.14 1.45 -40.99
N LEU A 14 5.19 2.75 -41.34
CA LEU A 14 5.05 3.21 -42.72
C LEU A 14 6.10 2.61 -43.65
N GLU A 15 7.37 2.54 -43.23
CA GLU A 15 8.45 1.90 -44.00
C GLU A 15 8.19 0.41 -44.21
N ILE A 16 7.61 -0.28 -43.22
CA ILE A 16 7.21 -1.68 -43.31
C ILE A 16 5.99 -1.87 -44.25
N LEU A 17 5.07 -0.90 -44.33
CA LEU A 17 3.88 -0.98 -45.21
C LEU A 17 4.21 -1.00 -46.72
N TYR A 18 5.41 -0.56 -47.12
CA TYR A 18 5.83 -0.47 -48.51
C TYR A 18 6.79 -1.60 -48.94
N ASP A 19 7.02 -2.60 -48.08
CA ASP A 19 7.86 -3.76 -48.40
C ASP A 19 6.95 -4.97 -48.70
N ASP A 20 6.85 -5.34 -49.98
CA ASP A 20 5.87 -6.30 -50.49
C ASP A 20 6.41 -7.76 -50.45
N GLU A 21 7.70 -7.95 -50.13
CA GLU A 21 8.35 -9.26 -50.12
C GLU A 21 8.42 -9.82 -48.70
N TYR A 22 7.62 -10.86 -48.39
CA TYR A 22 7.68 -11.65 -47.13
C TYR A 22 7.02 -11.07 -45.86
N CYS A 23 5.83 -10.49 -45.94
CA CYS A 23 5.11 -10.05 -44.73
C CYS A 23 4.47 -11.22 -43.96
N ASP A 24 4.70 -11.28 -42.64
CA ASP A 24 4.19 -12.34 -41.75
C ASP A 24 2.96 -11.90 -40.92
N ILE A 25 2.74 -10.58 -40.79
CA ILE A 25 1.65 -9.99 -39.99
C ILE A 25 0.68 -9.26 -40.92
N THR A 26 -0.61 -9.43 -40.69
CA THR A 26 -1.69 -8.67 -41.35
C THR A 26 -2.45 -7.87 -40.29
N ILE A 27 -2.47 -6.54 -40.40
CA ILE A 27 -3.18 -5.61 -39.52
C ILE A 27 -4.42 -5.10 -40.28
N GLU A 28 -5.60 -5.29 -39.72
CA GLU A 28 -6.86 -4.84 -40.28
C GLU A 28 -7.37 -3.63 -39.50
N VAL A 29 -7.65 -2.52 -40.19
CA VAL A 29 -8.10 -1.26 -39.57
C VAL A 29 -9.40 -0.80 -40.19
N GLY A 30 -10.42 -0.61 -39.35
CA GLY A 30 -11.76 -0.17 -39.74
C GLY A 30 -12.83 -1.21 -39.45
N ASP A 31 -14.09 -0.84 -39.66
CA ASP A 31 -15.26 -1.71 -39.48
C ASP A 31 -15.81 -2.17 -40.83
N ASP A 32 -16.38 -3.38 -40.90
CA ASP A 32 -17.03 -3.92 -42.09
C ASP A 32 -18.05 -2.92 -42.69
N PRO A 33 -18.03 -2.62 -44.00
CA PRO A 33 -17.20 -3.18 -45.09
C PRO A 33 -15.91 -2.41 -45.40
N TYR A 34 -15.52 -1.44 -44.58
CA TYR A 34 -14.41 -0.51 -44.84
C TYR A 34 -13.14 -0.90 -44.09
N ILE A 35 -12.75 -2.17 -44.19
CA ILE A 35 -11.50 -2.67 -43.60
C ILE A 35 -10.33 -2.32 -44.52
N LYS A 36 -9.31 -1.66 -43.96
CA LYS A 36 -7.99 -1.49 -44.59
C LYS A 36 -7.04 -2.54 -44.07
N ILE A 37 -6.41 -3.27 -44.99
CA ILE A 37 -5.43 -4.30 -44.67
C ILE A 37 -4.02 -3.73 -44.84
N PHE A 38 -3.21 -3.86 -43.80
CA PHE A 38 -1.81 -3.51 -43.75
C PHE A 38 -0.99 -4.77 -43.53
N ARG A 39 0.20 -4.88 -44.14
CA ARG A 39 1.06 -6.05 -43.99
C ARG A 39 2.41 -5.63 -43.43
N ALA A 40 2.97 -6.43 -42.52
CA ALA A 40 4.20 -6.11 -41.81
C ALA A 40 5.11 -7.31 -41.57
N HIS A 41 6.42 -7.05 -41.45
CA HIS A 41 7.45 -8.05 -41.18
C HIS A 41 7.79 -8.13 -39.69
N MET A 42 7.63 -9.32 -39.10
CA MET A 42 7.99 -9.59 -37.69
C MET A 42 9.45 -9.27 -37.39
N ILE A 43 10.35 -9.68 -38.29
CA ILE A 43 11.80 -9.55 -38.14
C ILE A 43 12.22 -8.08 -38.02
N TYR A 44 11.52 -7.16 -38.69
CA TYR A 44 11.87 -5.74 -38.66
C TYR A 44 11.38 -5.05 -37.38
N LEU A 45 10.22 -5.48 -36.86
CA LEU A 45 9.72 -5.05 -35.55
C LEU A 45 10.62 -5.57 -34.42
N TRP A 46 11.06 -6.83 -34.48
CA TRP A 46 11.94 -7.44 -33.47
C TRP A 46 13.38 -6.95 -33.52
N GLY A 47 13.96 -6.78 -34.71
CA GLY A 47 15.38 -6.44 -34.86
C GLY A 47 15.75 -5.02 -34.42
N LYS A 48 14.77 -4.12 -34.27
CA LYS A 48 14.98 -2.72 -33.88
C LYS A 48 14.43 -2.37 -32.48
N LEU A 49 13.56 -3.18 -31.89
CA LEU A 49 12.90 -2.84 -30.62
C LEU A 49 13.72 -3.38 -29.44
N SER A 50 14.80 -2.68 -29.07
CA SER A 50 15.46 -2.91 -27.77
C SER A 50 14.64 -2.24 -26.67
N LEU A 51 13.88 -3.04 -25.92
CA LEU A 51 13.04 -2.56 -24.82
C LEU A 51 13.85 -2.05 -23.62
N GLU A 52 15.12 -2.44 -23.53
CA GLU A 52 16.02 -2.11 -22.43
C GLU A 52 16.25 -0.60 -22.27
N GLU A 53 16.28 0.12 -23.39
CA GLU A 53 16.57 1.57 -23.44
C GLU A 53 15.35 2.45 -23.11
N TYR A 54 14.15 1.87 -23.05
CA TYR A 54 12.92 2.63 -22.85
C TYR A 54 12.50 2.68 -21.37
N ASP A 55 11.89 3.80 -21.02
CA ASP A 55 11.20 3.96 -19.75
C ASP A 55 10.04 2.95 -19.66
N PRO A 56 9.81 2.28 -18.51
CA PRO A 56 8.75 1.29 -18.39
C PRO A 56 7.35 1.81 -18.73
N LEU A 57 7.05 3.10 -18.47
CA LEU A 57 5.77 3.70 -18.89
C LEU A 57 5.62 3.71 -20.40
N VAL A 58 6.70 3.98 -21.13
CA VAL A 58 6.71 3.93 -22.59
C VAL A 58 6.47 2.50 -23.07
N ILE A 59 7.12 1.51 -22.45
CA ILE A 59 6.93 0.10 -22.79
C ILE A 59 5.48 -0.33 -22.59
N ILE A 60 4.82 0.11 -21.51
CA ILE A 60 3.40 -0.14 -21.26
C ILE A 60 2.51 0.51 -22.34
N LYS A 61 2.81 1.74 -22.77
CA LYS A 61 2.08 2.36 -23.90
C LYS A 61 2.25 1.55 -25.20
N ILE A 62 3.45 1.05 -25.47
CA ILE A 62 3.71 0.19 -26.63
C ILE A 62 2.91 -1.12 -26.51
N LEU A 63 2.84 -1.72 -25.31
CA LEU A 63 2.04 -2.91 -25.05
C LEU A 63 0.55 -2.68 -25.36
N VAL A 64 -0.01 -1.57 -24.89
CA VAL A 64 -1.41 -1.19 -25.16
C VAL A 64 -1.64 -1.01 -26.66
N ALA A 65 -0.79 -0.25 -27.34
CA ALA A 65 -0.90 -0.04 -28.79
C ALA A 65 -0.76 -1.36 -29.58
N ALA A 66 0.15 -2.25 -29.15
CA ALA A 66 0.33 -3.56 -29.77
C ALA A 66 -0.93 -4.44 -29.62
N SER A 67 -1.60 -4.40 -28.47
CA SER A 67 -2.89 -5.08 -28.27
C SER A 67 -3.99 -4.51 -29.15
N GLU A 68 -4.10 -3.18 -29.26
CA GLU A 68 -5.09 -2.52 -30.11
C GLU A 68 -4.89 -2.84 -31.60
N LEU A 69 -3.65 -3.02 -32.02
CA LEU A 69 -3.30 -3.44 -33.38
C LEU A 69 -3.34 -4.97 -33.57
N SER A 70 -3.79 -5.73 -32.56
CA SER A 70 -3.87 -7.19 -32.58
C SER A 70 -2.53 -7.90 -32.87
N LEU A 71 -1.42 -7.30 -32.43
CA LEU A 71 -0.05 -7.84 -32.59
C LEU A 71 0.31 -8.81 -31.47
N GLN A 72 -0.37 -9.96 -31.39
CA GLN A 72 -0.29 -10.85 -30.22
C GLN A 72 1.14 -11.28 -29.85
N GLU A 73 1.98 -11.65 -30.83
CA GLU A 73 3.37 -12.05 -30.55
C GLU A 73 4.19 -10.93 -29.90
N LEU A 74 3.92 -9.67 -30.26
CA LEU A 74 4.55 -8.51 -29.64
C LEU A 74 4.01 -8.28 -28.23
N VAL A 75 2.70 -8.45 -27.99
CA VAL A 75 2.18 -8.32 -26.63
C VAL A 75 2.74 -9.41 -25.71
N ASP A 76 2.86 -10.64 -26.19
CA ASP A 76 3.45 -11.75 -25.43
C ASP A 76 4.93 -11.47 -25.10
N TYR A 77 5.70 -10.97 -26.07
CA TYR A 77 7.10 -10.58 -25.87
C TYR A 77 7.24 -9.45 -24.85
N ILE A 78 6.46 -8.37 -24.97
CA ILE A 78 6.56 -7.22 -24.07
C ILE A 78 6.15 -7.61 -22.64
N GLN A 79 5.08 -8.39 -22.47
CA GLN A 79 4.68 -8.87 -21.14
C GLN A 79 5.80 -9.68 -20.49
N SER A 80 6.40 -10.61 -21.24
CA SER A 80 7.50 -11.43 -20.73
C SER A 80 8.76 -10.60 -20.42
N PHE A 81 9.02 -9.56 -21.22
CA PHE A 81 10.10 -8.63 -20.96
C PHE A 81 9.88 -7.87 -19.64
N LEU A 82 8.67 -7.34 -19.43
CA LEU A 82 8.31 -6.59 -18.22
C LEU A 82 8.42 -7.47 -16.96
N THR A 83 7.85 -8.67 -16.98
CA THR A 83 7.87 -9.60 -15.83
C THR A 83 9.27 -10.07 -15.46
N LYS A 84 10.17 -10.24 -16.44
CA LYS A 84 11.54 -10.71 -16.20
C LYS A 84 12.50 -9.59 -15.81
N ASN A 85 12.37 -8.42 -16.44
CA ASN A 85 13.41 -7.37 -16.37
C ASN A 85 12.97 -6.12 -15.61
N LYS A 86 11.67 -5.90 -15.40
CA LYS A 86 11.12 -4.69 -14.79
C LYS A 86 10.21 -5.00 -13.58
N ALA A 87 10.36 -6.18 -12.97
CA ALA A 87 9.54 -6.63 -11.85
C ALA A 87 9.50 -5.63 -10.68
N ASP A 88 10.66 -5.16 -10.20
CA ASP A 88 10.70 -4.21 -9.08
C ASP A 88 9.94 -2.91 -9.39
N TRP A 89 10.11 -2.38 -10.61
CA TRP A 89 9.39 -1.19 -11.05
C TRP A 89 7.88 -1.44 -11.13
N MET A 90 7.45 -2.63 -11.58
CA MET A 90 6.03 -3.01 -11.60
C MET A 90 5.45 -3.15 -10.19
N GLU A 91 6.22 -3.62 -9.20
CA GLU A 91 5.78 -3.68 -7.80
C GLU A 91 5.61 -2.26 -7.22
N GLU A 92 6.49 -1.33 -7.56
CA GLU A 92 6.40 0.08 -7.15
C GLU A 92 5.20 0.81 -7.79
N ASN A 93 4.80 0.40 -8.99
CA ASN A 93 3.71 0.98 -9.79
C ASN A 93 2.56 -0.04 -9.98
N PHE A 94 2.25 -0.77 -8.91
CA PHE A 94 1.37 -1.92 -8.98
C PHE A 94 -0.02 -1.58 -9.48
N ASN A 95 -0.62 -0.46 -9.04
CA ASN A 95 -1.97 -0.11 -9.46
C ASN A 95 -2.04 0.19 -10.95
N LEU A 96 -1.04 0.88 -11.51
CA LEU A 96 -0.94 1.12 -12.94
C LEU A 96 -0.93 -0.18 -13.74
N ILE A 97 -0.09 -1.15 -13.34
CA ILE A 97 0.01 -2.45 -14.00
C ILE A 97 -1.29 -3.24 -13.83
N TYR A 98 -1.86 -3.25 -12.64
CA TYR A 98 -3.12 -3.91 -12.35
C TYR A 98 -4.22 -3.38 -13.27
N GLN A 99 -4.47 -2.07 -13.28
CA GLN A 99 -5.50 -1.46 -14.12
C GLN A 99 -5.26 -1.76 -15.60
N THR A 100 -4.03 -1.57 -16.10
CA THR A 100 -3.69 -1.84 -17.50
C THR A 100 -3.94 -3.30 -17.87
N SER A 101 -3.52 -4.23 -17.01
CA SER A 101 -3.61 -5.67 -17.27
C SER A 101 -5.05 -6.17 -17.34
N PHE A 102 -5.96 -5.61 -16.53
CA PHE A 102 -7.37 -6.02 -16.47
C PHE A 102 -8.28 -5.20 -17.40
N GLU A 103 -7.76 -4.18 -18.08
CA GLU A 103 -8.51 -3.44 -19.10
C GLU A 103 -8.66 -4.25 -20.41
N LYS A 104 -7.67 -5.10 -20.73
CA LYS A 104 -7.65 -5.95 -21.93
C LYS A 104 -7.47 -7.41 -21.54
N ASP A 105 -8.31 -8.29 -22.09
CA ASP A 105 -8.21 -9.74 -21.86
C ASP A 105 -6.91 -10.35 -22.44
N SER A 106 -6.23 -9.66 -23.35
CA SER A 106 -4.99 -10.11 -24.00
C SER A 106 -3.76 -10.11 -23.09
N PHE A 107 -3.82 -9.50 -21.89
CA PHE A 107 -2.66 -9.33 -21.00
C PHE A 107 -2.56 -10.39 -19.89
N LEU A 108 -2.72 -11.65 -20.26
CA LEU A 108 -2.76 -12.78 -19.32
C LEU A 108 -1.52 -12.92 -18.44
N GLU A 109 -0.32 -12.64 -18.95
CA GLU A 109 0.91 -12.78 -18.16
C GLU A 109 0.99 -11.69 -17.08
N LEU A 110 0.61 -10.44 -17.40
CA LEU A 110 0.54 -9.38 -16.38
C LEU A 110 -0.61 -9.61 -15.38
N GLN A 111 -1.77 -10.09 -15.84
CA GLN A 111 -2.87 -10.45 -14.95
C GLN A 111 -2.45 -11.55 -13.96
N ASN A 112 -1.75 -12.58 -14.43
CA ASN A 112 -1.19 -13.63 -13.59
C ASN A 112 -0.17 -13.09 -12.60
N TYR A 113 0.73 -12.21 -13.05
CA TYR A 113 1.70 -11.54 -12.18
C TYR A 113 1.00 -10.76 -11.05
N CYS A 114 0.01 -9.92 -11.37
CA CYS A 114 -0.76 -9.17 -10.38
C CYS A 114 -1.52 -10.08 -9.42
N THR A 115 -2.19 -11.12 -9.93
CA THR A 115 -2.95 -12.08 -9.12
C THR A 115 -2.05 -12.84 -8.14
N ASN A 116 -0.83 -13.19 -8.58
CA ASN A 116 0.18 -13.81 -7.74
C ASN A 116 0.67 -12.88 -6.63
N LEU A 117 0.87 -11.58 -6.91
CA LEU A 117 1.22 -10.59 -5.88
C LEU A 117 0.11 -10.42 -4.85
N ILE A 118 -1.14 -10.27 -5.29
CA ILE A 118 -2.32 -10.14 -4.41
C ILE A 118 -2.44 -11.36 -3.48
N SER A 119 -2.25 -12.57 -4.02
CA SER A 119 -2.47 -13.80 -3.27
C SER A 119 -1.32 -14.14 -2.33
N ASN A 120 -0.07 -13.96 -2.78
CA ASN A 120 1.10 -14.50 -2.10
C ASN A 120 1.93 -13.43 -1.37
N ASN A 121 1.95 -12.19 -1.87
CA ASN A 121 2.77 -11.10 -1.32
C ASN A 121 2.01 -9.76 -1.23
N PRO A 122 0.78 -9.72 -0.64
CA PRO A 122 -0.03 -8.51 -0.63
C PRO A 122 0.64 -7.35 0.13
N ASN A 123 1.56 -7.64 1.06
CA ASN A 123 2.36 -6.65 1.77
C ASN A 123 3.24 -5.78 0.86
N LYS A 124 3.65 -6.30 -0.32
CA LYS A 124 4.38 -5.50 -1.32
C LYS A 124 3.50 -4.40 -1.93
N ILE A 125 2.22 -4.68 -2.13
CA ILE A 125 1.26 -3.73 -2.72
C ILE A 125 1.04 -2.52 -1.79
N PHE A 126 1.00 -2.73 -0.47
CA PHE A 126 0.93 -1.62 0.50
C PHE A 126 2.15 -0.67 0.45
N LYS A 127 3.28 -1.13 -0.09
CA LYS A 127 4.52 -0.34 -0.24
C LYS A 127 4.63 0.36 -1.60
N SER A 128 3.72 0.08 -2.53
CA SER A 128 3.71 0.72 -3.84
C SER A 128 3.50 2.23 -3.72
N LEU A 129 4.07 2.97 -4.68
CA LEU A 129 3.96 4.43 -4.74
C LEU A 129 2.50 4.86 -5.02
N ASP A 130 1.78 4.03 -5.78
CA ASP A 130 0.42 4.27 -6.22
C ASP A 130 -0.65 3.55 -5.36
N PHE A 131 -0.27 2.96 -4.21
CA PHE A 131 -1.19 2.26 -3.29
C PHE A 131 -2.47 3.05 -3.00
N SER A 132 -2.34 4.36 -2.76
CA SER A 132 -3.46 5.22 -2.37
C SER A 132 -4.51 5.40 -3.48
N THR A 133 -4.22 4.91 -4.70
CA THR A 133 -5.08 4.99 -5.88
C THR A 133 -5.74 3.65 -6.23
N ILE A 134 -5.48 2.57 -5.47
CA ILE A 134 -6.10 1.27 -5.75
C ILE A 134 -7.63 1.32 -5.57
N PRO A 135 -8.37 0.51 -6.34
CA PRO A 135 -9.82 0.35 -6.15
C PRO A 135 -10.20 -0.18 -4.75
N GLU A 136 -11.37 0.22 -4.24
CA GLU A 136 -11.89 -0.21 -2.92
C GLU A 136 -11.97 -1.75 -2.79
N ASN A 137 -12.47 -2.43 -3.82
CA ASN A 137 -12.58 -3.89 -3.83
C ASN A 137 -11.20 -4.58 -3.77
N LEU A 138 -10.18 -3.97 -4.35
CA LEU A 138 -8.81 -4.47 -4.27
C LEU A 138 -8.24 -4.24 -2.86
N LEU A 139 -8.46 -3.07 -2.25
CA LEU A 139 -8.07 -2.86 -0.85
C LEU A 139 -8.74 -3.89 0.07
N VAL A 140 -10.04 -4.14 -0.09
CA VAL A 140 -10.79 -5.14 0.67
C VAL A 140 -10.18 -6.54 0.52
N SER A 141 -9.83 -6.98 -0.69
CA SER A 141 -9.22 -8.29 -0.88
C SER A 141 -7.83 -8.40 -0.23
N LEU A 142 -7.03 -7.33 -0.28
CA LEU A 142 -5.72 -7.27 0.37
C LEU A 142 -5.82 -7.37 1.90
N ILE A 143 -6.70 -6.58 2.53
CA ILE A 143 -6.89 -6.63 3.99
C ILE A 143 -7.63 -7.88 4.45
N GLN A 144 -8.37 -8.58 3.59
CA GLN A 144 -8.99 -9.86 3.94
C GLN A 144 -7.97 -11.01 3.96
N SER A 145 -6.89 -10.90 3.17
CA SER A 145 -5.91 -11.98 2.96
C SER A 145 -5.20 -12.45 4.24
N ASP A 146 -5.29 -13.74 4.54
CA ASP A 146 -4.52 -14.39 5.61
C ASP A 146 -3.01 -14.39 5.36
N ASN A 147 -2.58 -14.20 4.11
CA ASN A 147 -1.17 -14.21 3.72
C ASN A 147 -0.50 -12.83 3.91
N LEU A 148 -1.26 -11.80 4.29
CA LEU A 148 -0.73 -10.46 4.52
C LEU A 148 0.23 -10.43 5.73
N GLN A 149 1.52 -10.34 5.42
CA GLN A 149 2.62 -10.22 6.38
C GLN A 149 2.75 -8.77 6.90
N MET A 150 1.80 -8.33 7.71
CA MET A 150 1.74 -6.96 8.25
C MET A 150 0.98 -6.92 9.57
N ASN A 151 1.49 -6.18 10.56
CA ASN A 151 0.81 -6.02 11.86
C ASN A 151 -0.56 -5.36 11.67
N GLU A 152 -1.57 -5.75 12.46
CA GLU A 152 -2.93 -5.22 12.29
C GLU A 152 -3.00 -3.70 12.50
N ILE A 153 -2.10 -3.13 13.32
CA ILE A 153 -2.01 -1.67 13.44
C ILE A 153 -1.60 -1.01 12.13
N GLN A 154 -0.63 -1.58 11.42
CA GLN A 154 -0.18 -1.07 10.13
C GLN A 154 -1.25 -1.27 9.05
N VAL A 155 -2.03 -2.35 9.13
CA VAL A 155 -3.21 -2.54 8.25
C VAL A 155 -4.19 -1.40 8.47
N TRP A 156 -4.52 -1.09 9.72
CA TRP A 156 -5.41 0.01 10.06
C TRP A 156 -4.89 1.38 9.59
N GLU A 157 -3.62 1.68 9.81
CA GLU A 157 -2.98 2.92 9.35
C GLU A 157 -3.05 3.07 7.82
N ASN A 158 -2.83 1.99 7.07
CA ASN A 158 -2.94 2.02 5.61
C ASN A 158 -4.38 2.17 5.12
N VAL A 159 -5.36 1.55 5.79
CA VAL A 159 -6.78 1.74 5.50
C VAL A 159 -7.18 3.21 5.71
N LEU A 160 -6.73 3.82 6.81
CA LEU A 160 -6.95 5.25 7.07
C LEU A 160 -6.28 6.12 6.01
N LYS A 161 -5.00 5.86 5.70
CA LYS A 161 -4.25 6.57 4.66
C LYS A 161 -5.00 6.55 3.32
N TRP A 162 -5.44 5.38 2.88
CA TRP A 162 -6.24 5.24 1.66
C TRP A 162 -7.58 5.99 1.77
N GLY A 163 -8.28 5.89 2.91
CA GLY A 163 -9.54 6.62 3.14
C GLY A 163 -9.38 8.13 3.05
N PHE A 164 -8.28 8.68 3.54
CA PHE A 164 -8.00 10.12 3.48
C PHE A 164 -7.64 10.58 2.07
N THR A 165 -6.93 9.77 1.28
CA THR A 165 -6.64 10.14 -0.11
C THR A 165 -7.89 10.16 -0.99
N GLN A 166 -8.91 9.35 -0.66
CA GLN A 166 -10.21 9.41 -1.35
C GLN A 166 -11.08 10.60 -0.93
N ASN A 167 -10.77 11.26 0.20
CA ASN A 167 -11.56 12.35 0.76
C ASN A 167 -10.64 13.56 1.05
N PRO A 168 -10.34 14.41 0.06
CA PRO A 168 -9.45 15.56 0.23
C PRO A 168 -9.89 16.54 1.31
N ASP A 169 -11.20 16.59 1.59
CA ASP A 169 -11.80 17.41 2.64
C ASP A 169 -11.56 16.85 4.05
N PHE A 170 -10.79 15.76 4.20
CA PHE A 170 -10.41 15.20 5.49
C PHE A 170 -9.31 16.08 6.14
N PRO A 171 -9.59 16.82 7.23
CA PRO A 171 -8.55 17.59 7.89
C PRO A 171 -7.59 16.65 8.61
N SER A 172 -6.30 16.96 8.51
CA SER A 172 -5.19 16.20 9.11
C SER A 172 -5.25 16.11 10.64
N ASN A 173 -6.14 16.87 11.29
CA ASN A 173 -6.26 16.96 12.74
C ASN A 173 -7.68 16.62 13.22
N LEU A 174 -7.78 15.52 13.96
CA LEU A 174 -9.03 14.96 14.51
C LEU A 174 -9.75 15.84 15.54
N SER A 175 -9.07 16.85 16.08
CA SER A 175 -9.64 17.75 17.10
C SER A 175 -10.66 18.76 16.55
N ASN A 176 -10.69 19.00 15.23
CA ASN A 176 -11.52 20.05 14.61
C ASN A 176 -12.84 19.56 13.98
N PHE A 177 -13.16 18.27 14.06
CA PHE A 177 -14.29 17.72 13.31
C PHE A 177 -15.67 18.02 13.94
N SER A 178 -16.57 18.53 13.11
CA SER A 178 -18.02 18.50 13.33
C SER A 178 -18.54 17.05 13.26
N LYS A 179 -19.81 16.81 13.62
CA LYS A 179 -20.42 15.48 13.47
C LYS A 179 -20.66 15.12 12.00
N ASP A 180 -20.88 16.11 11.14
CA ASP A 180 -21.22 15.89 9.74
C ASP A 180 -19.99 15.58 8.88
N ASP A 181 -18.82 16.07 9.29
CA ASP A 181 -17.52 15.89 8.63
C ASP A 181 -17.05 14.41 8.61
N PHE A 182 -17.61 13.57 9.48
CA PHE A 182 -17.27 12.14 9.54
C PHE A 182 -18.16 11.24 8.65
N ASN A 183 -19.18 11.77 8.00
CA ASN A 183 -20.06 10.94 7.18
C ASN A 183 -19.38 10.44 5.90
N SER A 184 -18.61 11.30 5.21
CA SER A 184 -17.88 10.89 4.00
C SER A 184 -16.87 9.78 4.28
N PRO A 185 -15.97 9.92 5.28
CA PRO A 185 -14.94 8.92 5.55
C PRO A 185 -15.53 7.61 6.10
N LYS A 186 -16.60 7.72 6.89
CA LYS A 186 -17.37 6.56 7.34
C LYS A 186 -17.92 5.76 6.17
N ASN A 187 -18.50 6.42 5.16
CA ASN A 187 -19.03 5.76 3.98
C ASN A 187 -17.90 5.14 3.14
N THR A 188 -16.79 5.86 2.92
CA THR A 188 -15.62 5.36 2.17
C THR A 188 -14.98 4.14 2.81
N LEU A 189 -14.86 4.10 4.13
CA LEU A 189 -14.19 3.01 4.83
C LEU A 189 -15.14 1.89 5.27
N GLN A 190 -16.45 2.05 5.05
CA GLN A 190 -17.47 1.14 5.55
C GLN A 190 -17.22 -0.32 5.17
N LYS A 191 -16.80 -0.58 3.91
CA LYS A 191 -16.54 -1.95 3.45
C LYS A 191 -15.19 -2.50 3.90
N CYS A 192 -14.24 -1.63 4.25
CA CYS A 192 -12.93 -2.05 4.73
C CYS A 192 -12.95 -2.44 6.21
N ILE A 193 -13.68 -1.69 7.03
CA ILE A 193 -13.73 -1.83 8.50
C ILE A 193 -13.96 -3.28 8.97
N PRO A 194 -14.90 -4.07 8.41
CA PRO A 194 -15.16 -5.44 8.85
C PRO A 194 -13.98 -6.40 8.70
N TYR A 195 -13.01 -6.08 7.84
CA TYR A 195 -11.86 -6.94 7.54
C TYR A 195 -10.57 -6.56 8.27
N VAL A 196 -10.59 -5.45 9.02
CA VAL A 196 -9.51 -5.08 9.94
C VAL A 196 -9.67 -5.90 11.22
N ARG A 197 -8.64 -6.66 11.63
CA ARG A 197 -8.74 -7.58 12.78
C ARG A 197 -8.46 -6.81 14.08
N PHE A 198 -9.33 -5.84 14.40
CA PHE A 198 -9.15 -4.94 15.54
C PHE A 198 -8.88 -5.67 16.87
N TYR A 199 -9.52 -6.81 17.11
CA TYR A 199 -9.33 -7.64 18.32
C TYR A 199 -7.92 -8.23 18.49
N ASN A 200 -7.08 -8.16 17.45
CA ASN A 200 -5.69 -8.62 17.48
C ASN A 200 -4.70 -7.46 17.72
N LEU A 201 -5.19 -6.25 18.01
CA LEU A 201 -4.37 -5.14 18.49
C LEU A 201 -4.07 -5.29 19.99
N THR A 202 -2.99 -4.65 20.44
CA THR A 202 -2.74 -4.42 21.86
C THR A 202 -3.65 -3.30 22.39
N SER A 203 -3.93 -3.27 23.70
CA SER A 203 -4.71 -2.18 24.31
C SER A 203 -4.08 -0.80 24.06
N ARG A 204 -2.75 -0.73 23.98
CA ARG A 204 -2.01 0.50 23.64
C ARG A 204 -2.30 0.95 22.21
N GLU A 205 -2.23 0.04 21.24
CA GLU A 205 -2.52 0.35 19.83
C GLU A 205 -3.98 0.73 19.64
N PHE A 206 -4.92 0.00 20.26
CA PHE A 206 -6.34 0.36 20.24
C PHE A 206 -6.57 1.78 20.79
N PHE A 207 -6.05 2.08 21.98
CA PHE A 207 -6.24 3.38 22.61
C PHE A 207 -5.62 4.53 21.79
N ARG A 208 -4.40 4.35 21.29
CA ARG A 208 -3.68 5.43 20.59
C ARG A 208 -4.12 5.63 19.15
N ASN A 209 -4.52 4.57 18.45
CA ASN A 209 -4.70 4.62 17.00
C ASN A 209 -6.12 4.30 16.52
N VAL A 210 -6.97 3.66 17.34
CA VAL A 210 -8.36 3.34 16.96
C VAL A 210 -9.35 4.31 17.62
N VAL A 211 -9.22 4.55 18.93
CA VAL A 211 -10.11 5.47 19.68
C VAL A 211 -10.22 6.87 19.07
N PRO A 212 -9.14 7.50 18.56
CA PRO A 212 -9.25 8.82 17.92
C PRO A 212 -10.22 8.85 16.73
N TYR A 213 -10.41 7.70 16.06
CA TYR A 213 -11.26 7.54 14.89
C TYR A 213 -12.61 6.88 15.20
N LYS A 214 -13.01 6.80 16.47
CA LYS A 214 -14.26 6.12 16.91
C LYS A 214 -15.53 6.54 16.17
N LYS A 215 -15.58 7.76 15.63
CA LYS A 215 -16.74 8.29 14.88
C LYS A 215 -16.89 7.65 13.49
N ILE A 216 -15.82 7.08 12.93
CA ILE A 216 -15.80 6.36 11.64
C ILE A 216 -16.32 4.93 11.82
N LEU A 217 -16.12 4.33 12.99
CA LEU A 217 -16.53 2.96 13.27
C LEU A 217 -18.05 2.84 13.47
N PRO A 218 -18.66 1.71 13.07
CA PRO A 218 -20.00 1.34 13.52
C PRO A 218 -20.08 1.35 15.05
N LYS A 219 -21.17 1.91 15.59
CA LYS A 219 -21.32 2.10 17.04
C LYS A 219 -21.23 0.77 17.81
N GLU A 220 -21.88 -0.27 17.30
CA GLU A 220 -21.89 -1.62 17.89
C GLU A 220 -20.46 -2.17 17.95
N LEU A 221 -19.74 -2.17 16.82
CA LEU A 221 -18.34 -2.60 16.76
C LEU A 221 -17.46 -1.84 17.75
N TYR A 222 -17.59 -0.50 17.85
CA TYR A 222 -16.76 0.27 18.78
C TYR A 222 -17.05 -0.06 20.25
N MET A 223 -18.32 -0.26 20.61
CA MET A 223 -18.69 -0.61 21.99
C MET A 223 -18.18 -2.00 22.35
N ASP A 224 -18.27 -2.97 21.44
CA ASP A 224 -17.76 -4.32 21.64
C ASP A 224 -16.23 -4.31 21.80
N LEU A 225 -15.51 -3.59 20.93
CA LEU A 225 -14.06 -3.41 21.07
C LEU A 225 -13.69 -2.75 22.40
N LEU A 226 -14.40 -1.69 22.79
CA LEU A 226 -14.15 -1.00 24.04
C LEU A 226 -14.34 -1.94 25.24
N LYS A 227 -15.37 -2.78 25.23
CA LYS A 227 -15.61 -3.78 26.26
C LYS A 227 -14.47 -4.77 26.37
N THR A 228 -14.07 -5.40 25.25
CA THR A 228 -12.95 -6.36 25.19
C THR A 228 -11.63 -5.77 25.69
N TYR A 229 -11.33 -4.50 25.41
CA TYR A 229 -10.07 -3.88 25.84
C TYR A 229 -10.08 -3.33 27.28
N LEU A 230 -11.26 -3.14 27.88
CA LEU A 230 -11.40 -2.70 29.27
C LEU A 230 -11.59 -3.86 30.26
N ASP A 231 -12.15 -4.97 29.80
CA ASP A 231 -12.41 -6.16 30.59
C ASP A 231 -11.69 -7.37 29.94
N PRO A 232 -10.50 -7.74 30.42
CA PRO A 232 -9.71 -8.83 29.85
C PRO A 232 -10.37 -10.21 29.95
N ASP A 233 -11.33 -10.37 30.88
CA ASP A 233 -12.04 -11.64 31.10
C ASP A 233 -13.18 -11.82 30.08
N ASP A 234 -13.54 -10.78 29.33
CA ASP A 234 -14.58 -10.77 28.30
C ASP A 234 -13.96 -11.00 26.91
N GLU A 235 -13.58 -12.24 26.62
CA GLU A 235 -13.13 -12.61 25.27
C GLU A 235 -14.31 -12.61 24.27
N PRO A 236 -14.18 -11.95 23.12
CA PRO A 236 -15.21 -11.96 22.10
C PRO A 236 -15.31 -13.34 21.45
N ASN A 237 -16.53 -13.88 21.38
CA ASN A 237 -16.82 -15.20 20.83
C ASN A 237 -16.30 -15.39 19.38
N ASP A 238 -16.22 -14.32 18.59
CA ASP A 238 -15.84 -14.33 17.18
C ASP A 238 -14.49 -13.64 16.90
N LYS A 239 -13.53 -13.74 17.83
CA LYS A 239 -12.19 -13.17 17.61
C LYS A 239 -11.52 -13.78 16.36
N PRO A 240 -11.23 -12.99 15.31
CA PRO A 240 -10.58 -13.51 14.11
C PRO A 240 -9.16 -13.98 14.43
N LYS A 241 -8.75 -15.10 13.84
CA LYS A 241 -7.39 -15.62 13.99
C LYS A 241 -6.35 -14.59 13.51
N PRO A 242 -5.15 -14.53 14.12
CA PRO A 242 -4.03 -13.76 13.58
C PRO A 242 -3.70 -14.18 12.14
N ARG A 243 -3.13 -13.25 11.34
CA ARG A 243 -2.64 -13.55 9.99
C ARG A 243 -1.47 -14.54 10.05
N LYS A 244 -1.30 -15.34 8.99
CA LYS A 244 -0.22 -16.32 8.89
C LYS A 244 1.13 -15.59 8.85
N GLY A 245 2.18 -16.17 9.45
CA GLY A 245 3.56 -15.70 9.31
C GLY A 245 3.98 -14.51 10.19
N ILE A 246 3.04 -13.87 10.89
CA ILE A 246 3.38 -12.94 11.97
C ILE A 246 3.65 -13.77 13.22
N ASN A 247 4.93 -14.08 13.47
CA ASN A 247 5.35 -14.55 14.78
C ASN A 247 5.12 -13.40 15.78
N ASN A 248 3.95 -13.36 16.39
CA ASN A 248 3.75 -12.66 17.66
C ASN A 248 4.50 -13.43 18.76
N SER A 249 5.82 -13.56 18.63
CA SER A 249 6.71 -13.96 19.72
C SER A 249 7.23 -12.71 20.44
N PHE A 250 6.34 -11.76 20.72
CA PHE A 250 6.44 -11.03 21.97
C PHE A 250 5.53 -11.75 22.95
N LYS A 251 6.05 -12.84 23.53
CA LYS A 251 5.61 -13.23 24.87
C LYS A 251 5.94 -12.02 25.74
N LEU A 252 4.95 -11.20 26.07
CA LEU A 252 4.99 -10.55 27.38
C LEU A 252 5.08 -11.73 28.35
N SER A 253 6.25 -11.91 28.98
CA SER A 253 6.34 -12.71 30.19
C SER A 253 5.24 -12.18 31.11
N SER A 254 4.30 -13.05 31.44
CA SER A 254 3.10 -12.78 32.23
C SER A 254 3.41 -12.47 33.70
N GLU A 255 4.43 -11.66 33.98
CA GLU A 255 4.81 -11.20 35.31
C GLU A 255 5.42 -9.80 35.20
N THR A 256 4.56 -8.81 35.06
CA THR A 256 4.81 -7.54 35.74
C THR A 256 3.48 -7.10 36.31
N SER A 257 3.15 -7.67 37.46
CA SER A 257 2.16 -7.07 38.35
C SER A 257 2.56 -5.62 38.53
N LEU A 258 1.80 -4.69 37.96
CA LEU A 258 1.89 -3.29 38.32
C LEU A 258 1.53 -3.22 39.80
N GLN A 259 2.54 -3.30 40.68
CA GLN A 259 2.36 -2.88 42.05
C GLN A 259 2.09 -1.39 41.99
N TYR A 260 0.84 -1.00 42.24
CA TYR A 260 0.50 0.36 42.60
C TYR A 260 1.33 0.74 43.83
N GLN A 261 2.46 1.41 43.63
CA GLN A 261 3.10 2.17 44.69
C GLN A 261 2.41 3.53 44.75
N ASN A 262 1.59 3.71 45.79
CA ASN A 262 1.11 5.03 46.17
C ASN A 262 2.32 5.86 46.61
N PHE A 263 2.72 6.84 45.80
CA PHE A 263 3.61 7.90 46.27
C PHE A 263 2.77 8.92 47.02
N THR A 264 2.82 8.86 48.36
CA THR A 264 2.41 9.99 49.19
C THR A 264 3.55 11.00 49.22
N THR A 265 3.34 12.21 48.72
CA THR A 265 4.24 13.33 49.01
C THR A 265 4.12 13.69 50.49
N SER A 266 5.23 14.05 51.13
CA SER A 266 5.32 14.34 52.57
C SER A 266 4.71 15.70 52.96
N ASP A 267 3.90 16.30 52.10
CA ASP A 267 3.34 17.64 52.27
C ASP A 267 1.84 17.71 51.96
N GLY A 268 1.09 16.65 52.26
CA GLY A 268 -0.32 16.71 52.71
C GLY A 268 -1.31 17.58 51.91
N THR A 269 -1.04 17.90 50.65
CA THR A 269 -1.90 18.70 49.79
C THR A 269 -1.96 18.02 48.43
N GLY A 270 -3.04 17.26 48.23
CA GLY A 270 -3.33 16.66 46.94
C GLY A 270 -3.58 17.73 45.90
N SER A 271 -2.83 17.69 44.81
CA SER A 271 -3.19 18.36 43.57
C SER A 271 -2.94 17.41 42.42
N ASP A 272 -3.99 17.19 41.61
CA ASP A 272 -3.99 16.42 40.37
C ASP A 272 -2.91 16.92 39.41
N VAL A 273 -1.76 16.25 39.37
CA VAL A 273 -0.76 16.46 38.33
C VAL A 273 -1.08 15.50 37.18
N TRP A 274 -1.88 15.98 36.23
CA TRP A 274 -1.96 15.35 34.92
C TRP A 274 -0.61 15.52 34.23
N ILE A 275 0.07 14.41 33.94
CA ILE A 275 1.30 14.39 33.15
C ILE A 275 0.93 14.91 31.76
N LYS A 276 1.20 16.20 31.52
CA LYS A 276 1.33 16.77 30.19
C LYS A 276 2.73 16.40 29.68
N ASP A 277 2.75 15.98 28.42
CA ASP A 277 3.93 15.86 27.57
C ASP A 277 4.75 14.56 27.74
N PHE A 278 4.50 13.59 26.86
CA PHE A 278 5.51 12.62 26.46
C PHE A 278 6.07 13.05 25.11
N SER A 279 7.24 13.69 25.12
CA SER A 279 8.10 13.83 23.95
C SER A 279 8.95 12.57 23.82
N ILE A 280 8.98 12.00 22.61
CA ILE A 280 9.84 10.86 22.27
C ILE A 280 11.16 11.44 21.77
N SER A 281 12.28 11.15 22.44
CA SER A 281 13.60 11.20 21.84
C SER A 281 14.30 9.85 22.04
N ASP A 282 14.56 9.19 20.92
CA ASP A 282 15.62 8.25 20.59
C ASP A 282 16.28 7.40 21.70
N ASP A 283 16.19 6.08 21.48
CA ASP A 283 17.12 5.01 21.88
C ASP A 283 17.82 5.10 23.24
N ILE A 284 17.25 4.42 24.24
CA ILE A 284 18.01 4.01 25.44
C ILE A 284 18.66 2.66 25.16
N VAL A 285 19.94 2.68 24.80
CA VAL A 285 20.85 1.56 25.03
C VAL A 285 21.31 1.64 26.48
N VAL A 286 20.86 0.70 27.32
CA VAL A 286 21.42 0.52 28.66
C VAL A 286 22.70 -0.29 28.53
N THR A 287 23.86 0.35 28.64
CA THR A 287 25.09 -0.31 29.05
C THR A 287 25.38 0.07 30.50
N GLU A 288 25.45 -0.93 31.38
CA GLU A 288 26.05 -0.77 32.70
C GLU A 288 27.45 -0.20 32.55
N VAL A 289 27.68 0.98 33.12
CA VAL A 289 29.03 1.49 33.39
C VAL A 289 29.07 1.72 34.89
N GLY A 290 29.93 0.96 35.55
CA GLY A 290 30.17 1.07 36.99
C GLY A 290 30.66 2.47 37.37
N ASP A 291 30.52 2.79 38.66
CA ASP A 291 31.05 3.97 39.30
C ASP A 291 32.47 4.29 38.79
N ASP A 292 32.64 5.40 38.08
CA ASP A 292 33.67 6.42 38.32
C ASP A 292 33.64 7.54 37.23
N GLU A 293 33.56 8.79 37.71
CA GLU A 293 33.84 10.09 37.07
C GLU A 293 32.93 10.65 35.93
N VAL A 294 32.03 11.56 36.30
CA VAL A 294 31.33 12.48 35.39
C VAL A 294 32.30 13.58 34.88
N PRO A 295 32.42 13.82 33.56
CA PRO A 295 33.23 14.92 33.03
C PRO A 295 32.66 16.29 33.43
N LYS A 296 33.48 17.10 34.13
CA LYS A 296 33.20 18.52 34.40
C LYS A 296 33.31 19.33 33.12
N ASN A 297 32.24 19.42 32.33
CA ASN A 297 31.89 20.57 31.46
C ASN A 297 30.64 20.33 30.57
N TRP A 298 29.76 19.39 30.93
CA TRP A 298 28.57 19.07 30.12
C TRP A 298 27.59 20.25 29.95
N GLU A 299 27.61 21.24 30.86
CA GLU A 299 26.75 22.42 30.78
C GLU A 299 27.17 23.41 29.66
N GLU A 300 28.43 23.39 29.20
CA GLU A 300 28.87 24.27 28.09
C GLU A 300 28.46 23.73 26.72
N GLN A 301 28.26 22.41 26.59
CA GLN A 301 27.87 21.78 25.31
C GLN A 301 26.39 22.00 24.94
N LEU A 302 25.56 22.43 25.89
CA LEU A 302 24.14 22.72 25.66
C LEU A 302 23.88 24.12 25.09
N LYS A 303 24.88 25.00 25.02
CA LYS A 303 24.72 26.37 24.48
C LYS A 303 24.77 26.46 22.95
N GLU A 304 25.10 25.40 22.24
CA GLU A 304 25.11 25.41 20.75
C GLU A 304 23.75 25.05 20.12
N PHE A 305 22.71 24.77 20.92
CA PHE A 305 21.39 24.34 20.43
C PHE A 305 20.21 25.23 20.86
N THR A 306 20.46 26.49 21.23
CA THR A 306 19.46 27.57 21.36
C THR A 306 19.92 28.82 20.63
#